data_AF-H9N4H8-F1
#
_entry.id   AF-H9N4H8-F1
#
_cell.length_a   1.000
_cell.length_b   1.000
_cell.length_c   1.000
_cell.angle_alpha   90.00
_cell.angle_beta   90.00
_cell.angle_gamma   90.00
#
_symmetry.space_group_name_H-M   'P 1'
#
loop_
_entity.id
_entity.type
_entity.pdbx_description
1 polymer ?
#
loop_
_entity_poly.entity_id
_entity_poly.type
_entity_poly.pdbx_seq_one_letter_code
_entity_poly.pdbx_strand_id
1 'polypeptide(L)'
;NLNTDVPLGQVFHNNRLFVLDEFNNTVPLNIVGEICVEGTALAAGYRNLPQITKEKFQTSFLNPEKIIFRTGDLGKQIAPGVIEFMGRKDNQVKVNGYRIDPGEIEYQLSRYAHIERAIVLPTELNNQTQLSAYCQTDKEIEISEIREFLSNFLPVYMIPTSFVFLKQFPLTRHGKIDLRSLVELKETGKLTQIAYVAPRNTLESKLVDIWEKILTKHPIGIFDNFFGIGGHSLLLSRVVTHVHKELNVLVKLADFFKVPTIVGLADLISKTQYDYQEPIPAITQQTSYPMSHGQRRLWALEFLDRNHNAYGMPSAYQFNGDLNIAAFENAFQYLLQGHEILRTTFTLI
;
A
#
# COMPACT_ATOMS: atom_id res chain seq x y z
N ASN A 1 4.60 19.46 -12.64
CA ASN A 1 4.16 18.98 -13.97
C ASN A 1 3.83 17.49 -13.92
N LEU A 2 2.74 17.12 -13.25
CA LEU A 2 2.28 15.72 -13.12
C LEU A 2 0.85 15.54 -13.68
N ASN A 3 0.55 16.19 -14.80
CA ASN A 3 -0.49 15.69 -15.70
C ASN A 3 0.19 14.71 -16.65
N THR A 4 0.47 13.49 -16.19
CA THR A 4 0.67 12.40 -17.13
C THR A 4 -0.72 11.98 -17.60
N ASP A 5 -1.10 12.54 -18.74
CA ASP A 5 -2.28 12.26 -19.52
C ASP A 5 -2.24 10.80 -19.98
N VAL A 6 -2.61 9.86 -19.10
CA VAL A 6 -2.62 8.42 -19.39
C VAL A 6 -3.96 8.07 -20.05
N PRO A 7 -3.98 7.66 -21.33
CA PRO A 7 -5.22 7.20 -21.96
C PRO A 7 -5.69 5.90 -21.30
N LEU A 8 -7.00 5.77 -21.05
CA LEU A 8 -7.61 4.61 -20.39
C LEU A 8 -7.57 3.30 -21.22
N GLY A 9 -6.91 3.30 -22.38
CA GLY A 9 -6.87 2.18 -23.31
C GLY A 9 -8.11 2.08 -24.19
N GLN A 10 -8.28 0.93 -24.86
CA GLN A 10 -9.45 0.66 -25.71
C GLN A 10 -10.54 -0.07 -24.94
N VAL A 11 -11.79 0.21 -25.31
CA VAL A 11 -12.98 -0.37 -24.67
C VAL A 11 -13.12 -1.85 -25.03
N PHE A 12 -13.47 -2.70 -24.07
CA PHE A 12 -13.80 -4.10 -24.32
C PHE A 12 -15.01 -4.26 -25.26
N HIS A 13 -15.04 -5.37 -26.02
CA HIS A 13 -16.11 -5.68 -26.98
C HIS A 13 -17.52 -5.47 -26.40
N ASN A 14 -18.41 -4.88 -27.18
CA ASN A 14 -19.81 -4.55 -26.85
C ASN A 14 -20.02 -3.54 -25.72
N ASN A 15 -18.98 -2.79 -25.34
CA ASN A 15 -19.12 -1.63 -24.46
C ASN A 15 -18.70 -0.35 -25.19
N ARG A 16 -19.26 0.77 -24.74
CA ARG A 16 -18.99 2.13 -25.23
C ARG A 16 -18.72 3.03 -24.03
N LEU A 17 -17.74 3.90 -24.17
CA LEU A 17 -17.49 4.97 -23.21
C LEU A 17 -17.95 6.30 -23.79
N PHE A 18 -18.53 7.13 -22.95
CA PHE A 18 -18.93 8.50 -23.26
C PHE A 18 -18.34 9.45 -22.24
N VAL A 19 -18.21 10.72 -22.63
CA VAL A 19 -17.97 11.81 -21.69
C VAL A 19 -19.20 12.70 -21.74
N LEU A 20 -19.91 12.80 -20.62
CA LEU A 20 -21.18 13.53 -20.51
C LEU A 20 -21.08 14.68 -19.52
N ASP A 21 -21.87 15.72 -19.76
CA ASP A 21 -22.10 16.79 -18.79
C ASP A 21 -23.07 16.34 -17.66
N GLU A 22 -23.43 17.29 -16.79
CA GLU A 22 -24.39 17.08 -15.71
C GLU A 22 -25.84 16.89 -16.19
N PHE A 23 -26.14 17.27 -17.44
CA PHE A 23 -27.45 17.21 -18.07
C PHE A 23 -27.61 16.00 -19.03
N ASN A 24 -26.65 15.07 -19.03
CA ASN A 24 -26.58 13.90 -19.91
C ASN A 24 -26.36 14.22 -21.41
N ASN A 25 -25.76 15.36 -21.74
CA ASN A 25 -25.35 15.68 -23.11
C ASN A 25 -23.89 15.27 -23.35
N THR A 26 -23.57 14.88 -24.58
CA THR A 26 -22.19 14.67 -25.02
C THR A 26 -21.41 15.97 -24.99
N VAL A 27 -20.19 15.94 -24.46
CA VAL A 27 -19.28 17.09 -24.52
C VAL A 27 -18.38 17.02 -25.78
N PRO A 28 -17.94 18.18 -26.33
CA PRO A 28 -16.98 18.20 -27.43
C PRO A 28 -15.62 17.57 -27.07
N LEU A 29 -14.81 17.28 -28.10
CA LEU A 29 -13.43 16.81 -27.89
C LEU A 29 -12.65 17.79 -27.00
N ASN A 30 -11.81 17.24 -26.13
CA ASN A 30 -10.98 17.94 -25.15
C ASN A 30 -11.75 18.72 -24.05
N ILE A 31 -13.07 18.58 -23.96
CA ILE A 31 -13.86 19.12 -22.84
C ILE A 31 -14.00 18.05 -21.76
N VAL A 32 -13.79 18.48 -20.51
CA VAL A 32 -13.93 17.60 -19.33
C VAL A 32 -15.40 17.39 -19.01
N GLY A 33 -15.77 16.14 -18.82
CA GLY A 33 -17.07 15.71 -18.29
C GLY A 33 -16.93 14.42 -17.51
N GLU A 34 -18.06 13.80 -17.16
CA GLU A 34 -18.08 12.53 -16.45
C GLU A 34 -18.02 11.35 -17.43
N ILE A 35 -17.11 10.43 -17.19
CA ILE A 35 -16.97 9.20 -17.96
C ILE A 35 -18.16 8.29 -17.65
N CYS A 36 -18.89 7.89 -18.69
CA CYS A 36 -20.06 7.02 -18.58
C CYS A 36 -19.86 5.76 -19.44
N VAL A 37 -20.42 4.64 -19.00
CA VAL A 37 -20.29 3.33 -19.68
C VAL A 37 -21.67 2.86 -20.16
N GLU A 38 -21.80 2.46 -21.42
CA GLU A 38 -22.95 1.71 -21.94
C GLU A 38 -22.45 0.35 -22.45
N GLY A 39 -23.16 -0.74 -22.16
CA GLY A 39 -22.86 -2.02 -22.80
C GLY A 39 -23.26 -3.24 -22.00
N THR A 40 -22.82 -4.39 -22.47
CA THR A 40 -23.19 -5.69 -21.89
C THR A 40 -22.48 -5.99 -20.57
N ALA A 41 -21.44 -5.22 -20.21
CA ALA A 41 -20.72 -5.40 -18.96
C ALA A 41 -21.38 -4.70 -17.76
N LEU A 42 -22.50 -3.98 -17.96
CA LEU A 42 -23.21 -3.34 -16.86
C LEU A 42 -23.90 -4.38 -15.97
N ALA A 43 -23.70 -4.24 -14.66
CA ALA A 43 -24.45 -5.00 -13.68
C ALA A 43 -25.93 -4.58 -13.66
N ALA A 44 -26.80 -5.41 -13.09
CA ALA A 44 -28.21 -5.08 -12.90
C ALA A 44 -28.45 -3.91 -11.93
N GLY A 45 -27.47 -3.60 -11.07
CA GLY A 45 -27.55 -2.54 -10.06
C GLY A 45 -26.90 -2.90 -8.74
N TYR A 46 -27.16 -2.10 -7.72
CA TYR A 46 -26.72 -2.33 -6.35
C TYR A 46 -27.77 -3.13 -5.56
N ARG A 47 -27.34 -4.22 -4.92
CA ARG A 47 -28.22 -5.08 -4.12
C ARG A 47 -28.83 -4.29 -2.96
N ASN A 48 -30.16 -4.36 -2.82
CA ASN A 48 -30.94 -3.66 -1.78
C ASN A 48 -30.80 -2.12 -1.77
N LEU A 49 -30.31 -1.52 -2.85
CA LEU A 49 -30.09 -0.07 -2.95
C LEU A 49 -30.72 0.48 -4.25
N PRO A 50 -32.07 0.43 -4.39
CA PRO A 50 -32.76 0.81 -5.62
C PRO A 50 -32.61 2.30 -5.95
N GLN A 51 -32.50 3.17 -4.94
CA GLN A 51 -32.33 4.62 -5.15
C GLN A 51 -30.97 4.92 -5.80
N ILE A 52 -29.88 4.39 -5.24
CA ILE A 52 -28.52 4.54 -5.79
C ILE A 52 -28.42 3.88 -7.17
N THR A 53 -29.07 2.73 -7.35
CA THR A 53 -29.14 2.08 -8.66
C THR A 53 -29.76 3.00 -9.70
N LYS A 54 -30.92 3.59 -9.41
CA LYS A 54 -31.57 4.53 -10.34
C LYS A 54 -30.75 5.79 -10.60
N GLU A 55 -30.01 6.26 -9.60
CA GLU A 55 -29.13 7.43 -9.74
C GLU A 55 -27.93 7.15 -10.65
N LYS A 56 -27.25 6.00 -10.48
CA LYS A 56 -26.03 5.67 -11.22
C LYS A 56 -26.28 4.98 -12.56
N PHE A 57 -27.36 4.19 -12.67
CA PHE A 57 -27.77 3.47 -13.87
C PHE A 57 -28.94 4.22 -14.52
N GLN A 58 -28.61 5.12 -15.44
CA GLN A 58 -29.58 6.01 -16.09
C GLN A 58 -29.89 5.53 -17.50
N THR A 59 -31.03 5.95 -18.05
CA THR A 59 -31.35 5.69 -19.46
C THR A 59 -30.34 6.36 -20.38
N SER A 60 -29.88 5.64 -21.40
CA SER A 60 -28.93 6.17 -22.39
C SER A 60 -29.56 7.29 -23.21
N PHE A 61 -28.81 8.37 -23.40
CA PHE A 61 -29.21 9.51 -24.22
C PHE A 61 -29.24 9.17 -25.73
N LEU A 62 -28.56 8.11 -26.16
CA LEU A 62 -28.55 7.65 -27.57
C LEU A 62 -29.69 6.69 -27.87
N ASN A 63 -30.04 5.83 -26.91
CA ASN A 63 -31.08 4.83 -27.08
C ASN A 63 -31.85 4.64 -25.76
N PRO A 64 -33.14 5.01 -25.71
CA PRO A 64 -33.99 4.84 -24.52
C PRO A 64 -34.12 3.41 -23.98
N GLU A 65 -33.82 2.39 -24.80
CA GLU A 65 -33.86 0.98 -24.40
C GLU A 65 -32.57 0.52 -23.70
N LYS A 66 -31.54 1.37 -23.68
CA LYS A 66 -30.24 1.08 -23.07
C LYS A 66 -30.02 1.87 -21.80
N ILE A 67 -29.08 1.36 -21.00
CA ILE A 67 -28.65 1.98 -19.74
C ILE A 67 -27.21 2.45 -19.88
N ILE A 68 -26.94 3.64 -19.35
CA ILE A 68 -25.60 4.16 -19.07
C ILE A 68 -25.33 4.05 -17.56
N PHE A 69 -24.10 3.72 -17.21
CA PHE A 69 -23.59 3.79 -15.85
C PHE A 69 -22.68 5.01 -15.70
N ARG A 70 -23.01 5.89 -14.75
CA ARG A 70 -22.20 7.06 -14.37
C ARG A 70 -21.11 6.64 -13.39
N THR A 71 -19.85 6.74 -13.80
CA THR A 71 -18.71 6.17 -13.05
C THR A 71 -18.27 7.05 -11.86
N GLY A 72 -18.63 8.33 -11.87
CA GLY A 72 -18.04 9.35 -11.02
C GLY A 72 -16.60 9.71 -11.38
N ASP A 73 -16.04 9.19 -12.47
CA ASP A 73 -14.71 9.58 -12.97
C ASP A 73 -14.84 10.76 -13.95
N LEU A 74 -13.95 11.73 -13.85
CA LEU A 74 -13.84 12.84 -14.80
C LEU A 74 -12.84 12.47 -15.89
N GLY A 75 -13.15 12.84 -17.12
CA GLY A 75 -12.27 12.63 -18.26
C GLY A 75 -12.63 13.54 -19.41
N LYS A 76 -11.78 13.55 -20.44
CA LYS A 76 -12.04 14.23 -21.71
C LYS A 76 -11.78 13.28 -22.86
N GLN A 77 -12.57 13.39 -23.91
CA GLN A 77 -12.36 12.60 -25.11
C GLN A 77 -11.34 13.32 -26.01
N ILE A 78 -10.19 12.72 -26.26
CA ILE A 78 -9.11 13.32 -27.07
C ILE A 78 -9.17 12.91 -28.54
N ALA A 79 -9.75 11.74 -28.82
CA ALA A 79 -10.04 11.24 -30.16
C ALA A 79 -11.27 10.32 -30.11
N PRO A 80 -11.89 9.96 -31.26
CA PRO A 80 -12.96 8.96 -31.29
C PRO A 80 -12.58 7.67 -30.54
N GLY A 81 -13.28 7.38 -29.44
CA GLY A 81 -13.04 6.18 -28.63
C GLY A 81 -11.81 6.24 -27.70
N VAL A 82 -11.09 7.36 -27.65
CA VAL A 82 -9.92 7.55 -26.77
C VAL A 82 -10.25 8.58 -25.71
N ILE A 83 -10.29 8.14 -24.45
CA ILE A 83 -10.60 8.99 -23.29
C ILE A 83 -9.37 9.07 -22.39
N GLU A 84 -9.07 10.29 -22.00
CA GLU A 84 -8.04 10.63 -21.05
C GLU A 84 -8.67 10.85 -19.67
N PHE A 85 -8.13 10.19 -18.65
CA PHE A 85 -8.64 10.27 -17.29
C PHE A 85 -8.12 11.53 -16.58
N MET A 86 -9.02 12.30 -15.98
CA MET A 86 -8.74 13.59 -15.35
C MET A 86 -8.95 13.61 -13.83
N GLY A 87 -9.30 12.47 -13.24
CA GLY A 87 -9.55 12.32 -11.80
C GLY A 87 -10.97 11.87 -11.50
N ARG A 88 -11.40 12.06 -10.26
CA ARG A 88 -12.75 11.72 -9.81
C ARG A 88 -13.59 12.97 -9.59
N LYS A 89 -14.90 12.83 -9.79
CA LYS A 89 -15.91 13.86 -9.51
C LYS A 89 -16.12 14.01 -8.00
N ASP A 90 -16.01 12.91 -7.27
CA ASP A 90 -15.84 12.87 -5.82
C ASP A 90 -14.34 13.00 -5.49
N ASN A 91 -13.97 13.79 -4.48
CA ASN A 91 -12.57 14.02 -4.09
C ASN A 91 -11.86 12.77 -3.51
N GLN A 92 -12.38 11.56 -3.75
CA GLN A 92 -11.80 10.32 -3.24
C GLN A 92 -10.46 10.01 -3.89
N VAL A 93 -9.49 9.64 -3.05
CA VAL A 93 -8.10 9.35 -3.44
C VAL A 93 -7.74 7.91 -3.15
N LYS A 94 -6.82 7.34 -3.95
CA LYS A 94 -6.22 6.04 -3.66
C LYS A 94 -4.92 6.23 -2.92
N VAL A 95 -4.82 5.69 -1.71
CA VAL A 95 -3.62 5.76 -0.86
C VAL A 95 -3.31 4.35 -0.39
N ASN A 96 -2.14 3.83 -0.75
CA ASN A 96 -1.69 2.48 -0.37
C ASN A 96 -2.73 1.36 -0.66
N GLY A 97 -3.47 1.48 -1.77
CA GLY A 97 -4.50 0.52 -2.19
C GLY A 97 -5.89 0.74 -1.57
N TYR A 98 -6.03 1.67 -0.62
CA TYR A 98 -7.31 2.06 -0.02
C TYR A 98 -7.93 3.21 -0.79
N ARG A 99 -9.26 3.15 -1.02
CA ARG A 99 -10.06 4.31 -1.42
C ARG A 99 -10.41 5.10 -0.17
N ILE A 100 -10.00 6.35 -0.13
CA ILE A 100 -10.16 7.24 1.02
C ILE A 100 -10.92 8.48 0.55
N ASP A 101 -11.89 8.92 1.33
CA ASP A 101 -12.52 10.23 1.18
C ASP A 101 -11.79 11.24 2.09
N PRO A 102 -11.02 12.20 1.54
CA PRO A 102 -10.37 13.22 2.35
C PRO A 102 -11.34 14.02 3.22
N GLY A 103 -12.60 14.18 2.78
CA GLY A 103 -13.62 14.90 3.53
C GLY A 103 -13.95 14.27 4.88
N GLU A 104 -13.81 12.94 5.01
CA GLU A 104 -13.97 12.24 6.29
C GLU A 104 -12.87 12.65 7.28
N ILE A 105 -11.64 12.78 6.80
CA ILE A 105 -10.49 13.17 7.61
C ILE A 105 -10.58 14.65 7.98
N GLU A 106 -10.92 15.51 7.01
CA GLU A 106 -11.17 16.95 7.22
C GLU A 106 -12.27 17.18 8.27
N TYR A 107 -13.35 16.40 8.21
CA TYR A 107 -14.42 16.45 9.20
C TYR A 107 -13.90 16.12 10.61
N GLN A 108 -13.13 15.04 10.79
CA GLN A 108 -12.57 14.73 12.11
C GLN A 108 -11.59 15.81 12.57
N LEU A 109 -10.70 16.30 11.70
CA LEU A 109 -9.77 17.38 12.02
C LEU A 109 -10.49 18.65 12.48
N SER A 110 -11.61 19.01 11.86
CA SER A 110 -12.43 20.17 12.26
C SER A 110 -13.04 20.05 13.66
N ARG A 111 -13.10 18.84 14.23
CA ARG A 111 -13.60 18.58 15.60
C ARG A 111 -12.50 18.66 16.65
N TYR A 112 -11.23 18.72 16.25
CA TYR A 112 -10.12 18.92 17.19
C TYR A 112 -10.15 20.36 17.71
N ALA A 113 -10.11 20.54 19.03
CA ALA A 113 -10.05 21.87 19.62
C ALA A 113 -8.81 22.60 19.05
N HIS A 114 -9.01 23.81 18.53
CA HIS A 114 -7.98 24.67 17.91
C HIS A 114 -7.75 24.52 16.39
N ILE A 115 -8.38 23.57 15.69
CA ILE A 115 -8.38 23.55 14.22
C ILE A 115 -9.66 24.23 13.71
N GLU A 116 -9.52 25.39 13.05
CA GLU A 116 -10.67 26.12 12.50
C GLU A 116 -11.14 25.53 11.17
N ARG A 117 -10.19 25.14 10.32
CA ARG A 117 -10.41 24.55 9.01
C ARG A 117 -9.30 23.57 8.71
N ALA A 118 -9.64 22.47 8.05
CA ALA A 118 -8.68 21.49 7.57
C ALA A 118 -8.95 21.17 6.09
N ILE A 119 -7.87 20.97 5.34
CA ILE A 119 -7.91 20.46 3.97
C ILE A 119 -6.92 19.30 3.89
N VAL A 120 -7.35 18.17 3.34
CA VAL A 120 -6.51 16.97 3.20
C VAL A 120 -6.29 16.70 1.73
N LEU A 121 -5.02 16.69 1.32
CA LEU A 121 -4.63 16.46 -0.08
C LEU A 121 -3.77 15.20 -0.22
N PRO A 122 -3.93 14.45 -1.32
CA PRO A 122 -2.96 13.44 -1.70
C PRO A 122 -1.67 14.12 -2.11
N THR A 123 -0.54 13.57 -1.68
CA THR A 123 0.80 14.05 -2.00
C THR A 123 1.71 12.88 -2.28
N GLU A 124 2.71 13.08 -3.13
CA GLU A 124 3.68 12.03 -3.46
C GLU A 124 4.92 12.16 -2.56
N LEU A 125 5.35 11.04 -1.98
CA LEU A 125 6.65 10.91 -1.31
C LEU A 125 7.27 9.59 -1.74
N ASN A 126 8.48 9.61 -2.33
CA ASN A 126 9.18 8.41 -2.81
C ASN A 126 8.34 7.56 -3.79
N ASN A 127 7.62 8.18 -4.72
CA ASN A 127 6.69 7.52 -5.66
C ASN A 127 5.53 6.76 -4.98
N GLN A 128 5.17 7.12 -3.76
CA GLN A 128 3.98 6.63 -3.09
C GLN A 128 3.05 7.79 -2.72
N THR A 129 1.78 7.62 -3.07
CA THR A 129 0.72 8.54 -2.65
C THR A 129 0.49 8.42 -1.14
N GLN A 130 0.55 9.54 -0.44
CA GLN A 130 0.29 9.70 0.99
C GLN A 130 -0.66 10.89 1.23
N LEU A 131 -1.18 11.01 2.45
CA LEU A 131 -2.09 12.09 2.82
C LEU A 131 -1.34 13.21 3.56
N SER A 132 -1.57 14.46 3.15
CA SER A 132 -1.11 15.65 3.85
C SER A 132 -2.29 16.47 4.34
N ALA A 133 -2.30 16.81 5.63
CA ALA A 133 -3.30 17.68 6.22
C ALA A 133 -2.76 19.11 6.35
N TYR A 134 -3.51 20.07 5.84
CA TYR A 134 -3.29 21.50 6.02
C TYR A 134 -4.32 21.98 7.03
N CYS A 135 -3.86 22.54 8.15
CA CYS A 135 -4.72 22.92 9.26
C CYS A 135 -4.57 24.43 9.53
N GLN A 136 -5.69 25.14 9.53
CA GLN A 136 -5.74 26.53 9.97
C GLN A 136 -5.86 26.58 11.49
N THR A 137 -4.87 27.19 12.15
CA THR A 137 -4.80 27.33 13.61
C THR A 137 -3.97 28.55 14.00
N ASP A 138 -4.37 29.21 15.09
CA ASP A 138 -3.59 30.27 15.76
C ASP A 138 -2.80 29.74 16.97
N LYS A 139 -2.89 28.45 17.26
CA LYS A 139 -2.18 27.75 18.34
C LYS A 139 -1.10 26.85 17.78
N GLU A 140 0.00 26.76 18.51
CA GLU A 140 0.94 25.64 18.34
C GLU A 140 0.26 24.37 18.85
N ILE A 141 0.12 23.39 17.96
CA ILE A 141 -0.49 22.09 18.26
C ILE A 141 0.57 21.02 18.03
N GLU A 142 0.70 20.09 18.98
CA GLU A 142 1.58 18.96 18.80
C GLU A 142 0.94 17.94 17.84
N ILE A 143 1.68 17.49 16.83
CA ILE A 143 1.16 16.54 15.83
C ILE A 143 0.81 15.19 16.46
N SER A 144 1.52 14.78 17.51
CA SER A 144 1.24 13.56 18.26
C SER A 144 -0.19 13.57 18.80
N GLU A 145 -0.64 14.68 19.39
CA GLU A 145 -2.00 14.84 19.91
C GLU A 145 -3.06 14.76 18.81
N ILE A 146 -2.83 15.41 17.66
CA ILE A 146 -3.77 15.33 16.52
C ILE A 146 -3.84 13.90 15.98
N ARG A 147 -2.70 13.23 15.82
CA ARG A 147 -2.67 11.84 15.34
C ARG A 147 -3.36 10.88 16.30
N GLU A 148 -3.14 11.05 17.59
CA GLU A 148 -3.81 10.26 18.63
C GLU A 148 -5.32 10.51 18.62
N PHE A 149 -5.73 11.77 18.53
CA PHE A 149 -7.14 12.13 18.37
C PHE A 149 -7.77 11.47 17.14
N LEU A 150 -7.14 11.57 15.97
CA LEU A 150 -7.64 10.95 14.74
C LEU A 150 -7.70 9.42 14.84
N SER A 151 -6.75 8.79 15.52
CA SER A 151 -6.71 7.33 15.72
C SER A 151 -7.92 6.79 16.48
N ASN A 152 -8.62 7.62 17.26
CA ASN A 152 -9.84 7.22 17.96
C ASN A 152 -11.06 7.09 17.03
N PHE A 153 -11.01 7.68 15.84
CA PHE A 153 -12.15 7.75 14.91
C PHE A 153 -11.85 7.13 13.55
N LEU A 154 -10.57 7.13 13.15
CA LEU A 154 -10.14 6.74 11.82
C LEU A 154 -9.15 5.57 11.89
N PRO A 155 -9.20 4.64 10.93
CA PRO A 155 -8.17 3.63 10.80
C PRO A 155 -6.83 4.26 10.41
N VAL A 156 -5.73 3.60 10.78
CA VAL A 156 -4.36 4.09 10.60
C VAL A 156 -4.05 4.57 9.19
N TYR A 157 -4.54 3.88 8.15
CA TYR A 157 -4.27 4.24 6.75
C TYR A 157 -4.93 5.56 6.31
N MET A 158 -5.88 6.09 7.07
CA MET A 158 -6.52 7.40 6.84
C MET A 158 -5.82 8.53 7.58
N ILE A 159 -4.89 8.24 8.49
CA ILE A 159 -4.20 9.27 9.27
C ILE A 159 -3.15 9.95 8.37
N PRO A 160 -3.21 11.28 8.17
CA PRO A 160 -2.23 11.99 7.35
C PRO A 160 -0.79 11.75 7.79
N THR A 161 0.13 11.57 6.83
CA THR A 161 1.56 11.36 7.13
C THR A 161 2.30 12.66 7.42
N SER A 162 1.74 13.80 7.03
CA SER A 162 2.32 15.13 7.27
C SER A 162 1.24 16.15 7.60
N PHE A 163 1.60 17.11 8.44
CA PHE A 163 0.75 18.21 8.83
C PHE A 163 1.45 19.54 8.54
N VAL A 164 0.68 20.48 7.99
CA VAL A 164 1.11 21.85 7.70
C VAL A 164 0.17 22.80 8.43
N PHE A 165 0.71 23.57 9.37
CA PHE A 165 -0.08 24.53 10.15
C PHE A 165 0.04 25.92 9.56
N LEU A 166 -1.10 26.59 9.38
CA LEU A 166 -1.22 27.89 8.76
C LEU A 166 -2.07 28.80 9.65
N LYS A 167 -1.70 30.08 9.76
CA LYS A 167 -2.60 31.08 10.37
C LYS A 167 -3.84 31.32 9.52
N GLN A 168 -3.69 31.21 8.20
CA GLN A 168 -4.78 31.40 7.25
C GLN A 168 -4.52 30.63 5.96
N PHE A 169 -5.59 30.09 5.37
CA PHE A 169 -5.50 29.48 4.04
C PHE A 169 -5.22 30.51 2.94
N PRO A 170 -4.29 30.23 2.00
CA PRO A 170 -4.13 31.03 0.80
C PRO A 170 -5.42 30.97 -0.02
N LEU A 171 -5.85 32.12 -0.55
CA LEU A 171 -7.04 32.23 -1.38
C LEU A 171 -6.65 32.66 -2.80
N THR A 172 -7.32 32.08 -3.78
CA THR A 172 -7.32 32.52 -5.18
C THR A 172 -7.90 33.93 -5.30
N ARG A 173 -7.71 34.57 -6.47
CA ARG A 173 -8.32 35.89 -6.78
C ARG A 173 -9.85 35.91 -6.67
N HIS A 174 -10.49 34.73 -6.71
CA HIS A 174 -11.94 34.56 -6.58
C HIS A 174 -12.39 34.19 -5.16
N GLY A 175 -11.51 34.26 -4.16
CA GLY A 175 -11.83 33.98 -2.76
C GLY A 175 -11.98 32.50 -2.39
N LYS A 176 -11.73 31.57 -3.33
CA LYS A 176 -11.64 30.12 -3.05
C LYS A 176 -10.26 29.76 -2.52
N ILE A 177 -10.17 28.70 -1.70
CA ILE A 177 -8.88 28.18 -1.22
C ILE A 177 -7.98 27.79 -2.40
N ASP A 178 -6.74 28.26 -2.39
CA ASP A 178 -5.74 27.95 -3.40
C ASP A 178 -5.00 26.65 -3.05
N LEU A 179 -5.53 25.52 -3.55
CA LEU A 179 -4.95 24.21 -3.32
C LEU A 179 -3.53 24.06 -3.88
N ARG A 180 -3.17 24.82 -4.93
CA ARG A 180 -1.83 24.73 -5.52
C ARG A 180 -0.80 25.34 -4.58
N SER A 181 -1.10 26.53 -4.04
CA SER A 181 -0.23 27.16 -3.05
C SER A 181 -0.05 26.31 -1.80
N LEU A 182 -1.08 25.54 -1.39
CA LEU A 182 -0.93 24.58 -0.29
C LEU A 182 0.11 23.50 -0.59
N VAL A 183 0.04 22.87 -1.77
CA VAL A 183 1.02 21.85 -2.17
C VAL A 183 2.44 22.43 -2.21
N GLU A 184 2.61 23.63 -2.77
CA GLU A 184 3.91 24.32 -2.81
C GLU A 184 4.47 24.64 -1.41
N LEU A 185 3.62 25.04 -0.46
CA LEU A 185 4.03 25.27 0.93
C LEU A 185 4.62 24.01 1.58
N LYS A 186 4.09 22.83 1.23
CA LYS A 186 4.64 21.56 1.69
C LYS A 186 6.03 21.29 1.08
N GLU A 187 6.15 21.46 -0.23
CA GLU A 187 7.39 21.19 -0.99
C GLU A 187 8.55 22.09 -0.57
N THR A 188 8.26 23.34 -0.19
CA THR A 188 9.29 24.27 0.32
C THR A 188 9.73 24.00 1.76
N GLY A 189 9.11 23.03 2.45
CA GLY A 189 9.53 22.51 3.75
C GLY A 189 9.46 23.48 4.93
N LYS A 190 9.14 24.76 4.71
CA LYS A 190 9.18 25.82 5.74
C LYS A 190 8.12 25.67 6.85
N LEU A 191 7.04 24.93 6.57
CA LEU A 191 5.90 24.74 7.48
C LEU A 191 5.47 23.27 7.60
N THR A 192 6.22 22.36 6.97
CA THR A 192 5.92 20.93 7.00
C THR A 192 6.56 20.33 8.23
N GLN A 193 5.74 20.01 9.22
CA GLN A 193 6.21 19.18 10.32
C GLN A 193 5.87 17.72 10.00
N ILE A 194 6.90 16.94 9.69
CA ILE A 194 6.83 15.48 9.75
C ILE A 194 7.24 15.14 11.19
N ALA A 195 6.31 15.29 12.14
CA ALA A 195 6.67 15.02 13.53
C ALA A 195 6.87 13.52 13.69
N TYR A 196 8.14 13.17 13.90
CA TYR A 196 8.53 11.97 14.62
C TYR A 196 7.74 11.91 15.92
N VAL A 197 6.99 10.83 16.11
CA VAL A 197 6.31 10.53 17.39
C VAL A 197 7.02 9.35 18.01
N ALA A 198 7.62 9.58 19.19
CA ALA A 198 8.33 8.57 19.95
C ALA A 198 7.37 7.45 20.45
N PRO A 199 7.89 6.24 20.71
CA PRO A 199 7.10 5.16 21.30
C PRO A 199 6.51 5.54 22.66
N ARG A 200 5.22 5.26 22.85
CA ARG A 200 4.44 5.64 24.04
C ARG A 200 4.41 4.55 25.11
N ASN A 201 4.67 3.30 24.72
CA ASN A 201 4.65 2.15 25.63
C ASN A 201 5.77 1.14 25.30
N THR A 202 5.95 0.16 26.17
CA THR A 202 7.02 -0.85 26.06
C THR A 202 6.91 -1.71 24.81
N LEU A 203 5.69 -1.97 24.32
CA LEU A 203 5.47 -2.75 23.10
C LEU A 203 5.89 -1.95 21.87
N GLU A 204 5.43 -0.70 21.76
CA GLU A 204 5.83 0.22 20.69
C GLU A 204 7.35 0.42 20.67
N SER A 205 7.99 0.58 21.84
CA SER A 205 9.45 0.74 21.94
C SER A 205 10.20 -0.46 21.36
N LYS A 206 9.82 -1.68 21.75
CA LYS A 206 10.44 -2.91 21.21
C LYS A 206 10.24 -3.04 19.70
N LEU A 207 9.05 -2.68 19.20
CA LEU A 207 8.77 -2.72 17.77
C LEU A 207 9.61 -1.68 17.00
N VAL A 208 9.78 -0.48 17.55
CA VAL A 208 10.68 0.55 16.98
C VAL A 208 12.11 0.01 16.92
N ASP A 209 12.64 -0.53 18.02
CA ASP A 209 14.00 -1.09 18.06
C ASP A 209 14.22 -2.16 16.97
N ILE A 210 13.24 -3.06 16.79
CA ILE A 210 13.28 -4.10 15.74
C ILE A 210 13.30 -3.46 14.35
N TRP A 211 12.44 -2.47 14.10
CA TRP A 211 12.36 -1.80 12.80
C TRP A 211 13.64 -1.04 12.48
N GLU A 212 14.14 -0.25 13.41
CA GLU A 212 15.33 0.56 13.20
C GLU A 212 16.57 -0.31 12.95
N LYS A 213 16.69 -1.45 13.64
CA LYS A 213 17.75 -2.43 13.41
C LYS A 213 17.70 -3.07 12.02
N ILE A 214 16.49 -3.36 11.52
CA ILE A 214 16.30 -4.05 10.23
C ILE A 214 16.37 -3.08 9.06
N LEU A 215 15.81 -1.89 9.20
CA LEU A 215 15.81 -0.84 8.19
C LEU A 215 17.09 0.00 8.21
N THR A 216 17.91 -0.14 9.26
CA THR A 216 19.13 0.66 9.49
C THR A 216 18.87 2.16 9.40
N LYS A 217 17.71 2.59 9.92
CA LYS A 217 17.22 3.96 9.84
C LYS A 217 16.79 4.43 11.23
N HIS A 218 17.25 5.62 11.61
CA HIS A 218 16.90 6.28 12.86
C HIS A 218 16.70 7.79 12.63
N PRO A 219 15.75 8.43 13.34
CA PRO A 219 14.73 7.83 14.20
C PRO A 219 13.50 7.36 13.40
N ILE A 220 12.84 6.28 13.83
CA ILE A 220 11.54 5.81 13.27
C ILE A 220 10.40 6.15 14.24
N GLY A 221 9.43 6.92 13.77
CA GLY A 221 8.24 7.28 14.53
C GLY A 221 7.18 6.18 14.53
N ILE A 222 6.33 6.14 15.55
CA ILE A 222 5.33 5.06 15.68
C ILE A 222 4.25 5.05 14.57
N PHE A 223 4.06 6.19 13.89
CA PHE A 223 3.14 6.34 12.77
C PHE A 223 3.81 6.19 11.40
N ASP A 224 5.13 5.95 11.36
CA ASP A 224 5.83 5.78 10.09
C ASP A 224 5.34 4.51 9.39
N ASN A 225 5.06 4.65 8.11
CA ASN A 225 4.66 3.51 7.27
C ASN A 225 5.91 2.71 6.87
N PHE A 226 5.95 1.41 7.22
CA PHE A 226 7.06 0.51 6.93
C PHE A 226 7.53 0.58 5.48
N PHE A 227 6.60 0.56 4.53
CA PHE A 227 6.90 0.55 3.10
C PHE A 227 7.31 1.94 2.60
N GLY A 228 6.77 3.00 3.20
CA GLY A 228 7.13 4.38 2.88
C GLY A 228 8.55 4.77 3.31
N ILE A 229 9.12 4.06 4.28
CA ILE A 229 10.47 4.30 4.80
C ILE A 229 11.54 3.32 4.26
N GLY A 230 11.23 2.57 3.20
CA GLY A 230 12.18 1.66 2.53
C GLY A 230 12.00 0.17 2.85
N GLY A 231 10.97 -0.19 3.61
CA GLY A 231 10.61 -1.57 3.88
C GLY A 231 10.07 -2.30 2.65
N HIS A 232 10.43 -3.57 2.51
CA HIS A 232 9.91 -4.47 1.47
C HIS A 232 9.74 -5.90 2.02
N SER A 233 9.16 -6.81 1.25
CA SER A 233 8.73 -8.13 1.74
C SER A 233 9.83 -8.97 2.42
N LEU A 234 11.09 -8.85 1.97
CA LEU A 234 12.23 -9.55 2.59
C LEU A 234 12.55 -8.98 3.98
N LEU A 235 12.60 -7.65 4.11
CA LEU A 235 12.79 -6.98 5.40
C LEU A 235 11.61 -7.24 6.33
N LEU A 236 10.40 -7.25 5.79
CA LEU A 236 9.21 -7.59 6.55
C LEU A 236 9.27 -9.01 7.12
N SER A 237 9.72 -10.00 6.33
CA SER A 237 9.91 -11.37 6.84
C SER A 237 10.90 -11.43 8.01
N ARG A 238 11.97 -10.62 7.95
CA ARG A 238 12.92 -10.46 9.07
C ARG A 238 12.25 -9.80 10.29
N VAL A 239 11.43 -8.77 10.08
CA VAL A 239 10.67 -8.09 11.16
C VAL A 239 9.77 -9.10 11.86
N VAL A 240 8.97 -9.86 11.12
CA VAL A 240 8.07 -10.88 11.67
C VAL A 240 8.86 -11.93 12.48
N THR A 241 10.03 -12.34 11.98
CA THR A 241 10.91 -13.28 12.69
C THR A 241 11.43 -12.71 14.00
N HIS A 242 11.85 -11.45 14.02
CA HIS A 242 12.33 -10.77 15.23
C HIS A 242 11.20 -10.51 16.24
N VAL A 243 10.02 -10.07 15.76
CA VAL A 243 8.81 -9.92 16.58
C VAL A 243 8.46 -11.25 17.25
N HIS A 244 8.47 -12.35 16.50
CA HIS A 244 8.22 -13.68 17.07
C HIS A 244 9.25 -14.04 18.14
N LYS A 245 10.54 -13.83 17.87
CA LYS A 245 11.62 -14.19 18.80
C LYS A 245 11.63 -13.35 20.08
N GLU A 246 11.33 -12.06 19.98
CA GLU A 246 11.50 -11.08 21.08
C GLU A 246 10.22 -10.82 21.87
N LEU A 247 9.06 -11.00 21.23
CA LEU A 247 7.74 -10.77 21.84
C LEU A 247 6.93 -12.05 22.04
N ASN A 248 7.40 -13.19 21.54
CA ASN A 248 6.71 -14.48 21.63
C ASN A 248 5.33 -14.47 20.94
N VAL A 249 5.20 -13.70 19.86
CA VAL A 249 3.93 -13.45 19.14
C VAL A 249 4.09 -13.75 17.65
N LEU A 250 3.20 -14.57 17.09
CA LEU A 250 3.23 -14.95 15.68
C LEU A 250 2.32 -14.05 14.84
N VAL A 251 2.85 -12.93 14.36
CA VAL A 251 2.12 -12.04 13.45
C VAL A 251 2.11 -12.62 12.04
N LYS A 252 0.92 -12.88 11.48
CA LYS A 252 0.81 -13.30 10.08
C LYS A 252 1.29 -12.18 9.17
N LEU A 253 2.05 -12.54 8.13
CA LEU A 253 2.56 -11.59 7.15
C LEU A 253 1.42 -10.73 6.55
N ALA A 254 0.28 -11.37 6.25
CA ALA A 254 -0.89 -10.70 5.71
C ALA A 254 -1.51 -9.65 6.65
N ASP A 255 -1.39 -9.82 7.96
CA ASP A 255 -1.93 -8.85 8.91
C ASP A 255 -1.03 -7.62 9.01
N PHE A 256 0.28 -7.78 8.88
CA PHE A 256 1.19 -6.63 8.82
C PHE A 256 0.88 -5.70 7.63
N PHE A 257 0.55 -6.26 6.45
CA PHE A 257 0.17 -5.45 5.29
C PHE A 257 -1.08 -4.59 5.53
N LYS A 258 -1.98 -4.99 6.45
CA LYS A 258 -3.17 -4.21 6.81
C LYS A 258 -2.85 -3.06 7.76
N VAL A 259 -1.80 -3.21 8.58
CA VAL A 259 -1.40 -2.25 9.61
C VAL A 259 0.10 -1.97 9.57
N PRO A 260 0.63 -1.35 8.50
CA PRO A 260 2.07 -1.21 8.27
C PRO A 260 2.72 -0.08 9.09
N THR A 261 2.32 0.12 10.34
CA THR A 261 2.87 1.11 11.28
C THR A 261 3.12 0.45 12.63
N ILE A 262 3.97 1.04 13.46
CA ILE A 262 4.22 0.52 14.81
C ILE A 262 2.93 0.55 15.65
N VAL A 263 2.16 1.65 15.60
CA VAL A 263 0.89 1.75 16.35
C VAL A 263 -0.09 0.67 15.90
N GLY A 264 -0.27 0.52 14.60
CA GLY A 264 -1.21 -0.48 14.06
C GLY A 264 -0.78 -1.91 14.40
N LEU A 265 0.52 -2.20 14.38
CA LEU A 265 1.07 -3.49 14.77
C LEU A 265 0.93 -3.75 16.27
N ALA A 266 1.20 -2.75 17.11
CA ALA A 266 1.04 -2.83 18.55
C ALA A 266 -0.43 -3.09 18.94
N ASP A 267 -1.37 -2.38 18.31
CA ASP A 267 -2.81 -2.57 18.51
C ASP A 267 -3.25 -3.99 18.12
N LEU A 268 -2.80 -4.45 16.95
CA LEU A 268 -3.06 -5.82 16.47
C LEU A 268 -2.53 -6.88 17.43
N ILE A 269 -1.30 -6.72 17.93
CA ILE A 269 -0.67 -7.62 18.91
C ILE A 269 -1.45 -7.61 20.23
N SER A 270 -1.93 -6.44 20.68
CA SER A 270 -2.66 -6.32 21.94
C SER A 270 -4.05 -6.95 21.91
N LYS A 271 -4.73 -6.90 20.75
CA LYS A 271 -6.11 -7.39 20.58
C LYS A 271 -6.20 -8.85 20.18
N THR A 272 -5.14 -9.40 19.61
CA THR A 272 -5.13 -10.76 19.09
C THR A 272 -4.41 -11.67 20.07
N GLN A 273 -5.11 -12.67 20.58
CA GLN A 273 -4.47 -13.78 21.28
C GLN A 273 -3.76 -14.62 20.21
N TYR A 274 -2.51 -14.27 19.92
CA TYR A 274 -1.69 -15.05 19.02
C TYR A 274 -1.31 -16.34 19.72
N ASP A 275 -1.76 -17.47 19.18
CA ASP A 275 -1.28 -18.77 19.61
C ASP A 275 0.24 -18.81 19.41
N TYR A 276 0.94 -19.03 20.51
CA TYR A 276 2.36 -19.36 20.47
C TYR A 276 2.53 -20.64 19.64
N GLN A 277 3.28 -20.54 18.53
CA GLN A 277 3.77 -21.74 17.88
C GLN A 277 5.12 -22.10 18.51
N GLU A 278 5.19 -23.31 19.07
CA GLU A 278 6.46 -23.82 19.56
C GLU A 278 7.51 -23.77 18.44
N PRO A 279 8.75 -23.39 18.77
CA PRO A 279 9.86 -23.47 17.84
C PRO A 279 9.92 -24.86 17.22
N ILE A 280 10.34 -24.96 15.96
CA ILE A 280 10.53 -26.27 15.32
C ILE A 280 11.50 -27.07 16.19
N PRO A 281 11.05 -28.15 16.85
CA PRO A 281 11.88 -28.87 17.80
C PRO A 281 13.01 -29.55 17.03
N ALA A 282 14.20 -29.56 17.64
CA ALA A 282 15.28 -30.39 17.12
C ALA A 282 14.86 -31.86 17.24
N ILE A 283 14.78 -32.55 16.11
CA ILE A 283 14.49 -33.97 16.10
C ILE A 283 15.73 -34.75 16.54
N THR A 284 15.53 -35.85 17.27
CA THR A 284 16.64 -36.77 17.59
C THR A 284 17.18 -37.39 16.30
N GLN A 285 18.47 -37.74 16.30
CA GLN A 285 19.08 -38.40 15.15
C GLN A 285 18.37 -39.71 14.82
N GLN A 286 17.97 -39.88 13.56
CA GLN A 286 17.32 -41.07 13.02
C GLN A 286 18.12 -41.61 11.83
N THR A 287 17.85 -42.86 11.46
CA THR A 287 18.41 -43.49 10.25
C THR A 287 17.83 -42.92 8.97
N SER A 288 16.63 -42.33 9.03
CA SER A 288 15.92 -41.74 7.89
C SER A 288 14.88 -40.73 8.36
N TYR A 289 14.57 -39.74 7.53
CA TYR A 289 13.56 -38.73 7.80
C TYR A 289 12.52 -38.66 6.67
N PRO A 290 11.24 -38.35 6.97
CA PRO A 290 10.24 -38.16 5.94
C PRO A 290 10.57 -36.94 5.08
N MET A 291 10.46 -37.09 3.76
CA MET A 291 10.58 -35.97 2.82
C MET A 291 9.50 -34.92 3.05
N SER A 292 9.86 -33.64 2.93
CA SER A 292 8.89 -32.56 2.81
C SER A 292 8.05 -32.72 1.54
N HIS A 293 6.89 -32.05 1.49
CA HIS A 293 6.03 -32.09 0.31
C HIS A 293 6.75 -31.60 -0.96
N GLY A 294 7.60 -30.58 -0.83
CA GLY A 294 8.41 -30.06 -1.94
C GLY A 294 9.46 -31.07 -2.41
N GLN A 295 10.20 -31.69 -1.48
CA GLN A 295 11.18 -32.73 -1.78
C GLN A 295 10.52 -33.94 -2.45
N ARG A 296 9.39 -34.42 -1.93
CA ARG A 296 8.66 -35.56 -2.50
C ARG A 296 8.20 -35.30 -3.94
N ARG A 297 7.73 -34.08 -4.22
CA ARG A 297 7.35 -33.67 -5.59
C ARG A 297 8.56 -33.72 -6.52
N LEU A 298 9.69 -33.10 -6.13
CA LEU A 298 10.89 -33.08 -6.97
C LEU A 298 11.44 -34.49 -7.20
N TRP A 299 11.49 -35.31 -6.15
CA TRP A 299 11.93 -36.69 -6.25
C TRP A 299 11.02 -37.54 -7.16
N ALA A 300 9.70 -37.31 -7.12
CA ALA A 300 8.76 -37.97 -8.02
C ALA A 300 8.94 -37.54 -9.49
N LEU A 301 9.22 -36.25 -9.74
CA LEU A 301 9.50 -35.75 -11.09
C LEU A 301 10.78 -36.36 -11.66
N GLU A 302 11.84 -36.45 -10.84
CA GLU A 302 13.09 -37.10 -11.19
C GLU A 302 12.90 -38.59 -11.50
N PHE A 303 12.02 -39.27 -10.75
CA PHE A 303 11.73 -40.69 -10.99
C PHE A 303 10.98 -40.92 -12.32
N LEU A 304 10.12 -39.98 -12.72
CA LEU A 304 9.34 -40.06 -13.96
C LEU A 304 10.18 -39.81 -15.22
N ASP A 305 11.21 -38.96 -15.12
CA ASP A 305 12.14 -38.67 -16.21
C ASP A 305 13.56 -38.47 -15.67
N ARG A 306 14.35 -39.54 -15.67
CA ARG A 306 15.71 -39.58 -15.10
C ARG A 306 16.77 -38.82 -15.90
N ASN A 307 16.42 -38.27 -17.07
CA ASN A 307 17.36 -37.60 -17.98
C ASN A 307 17.06 -36.11 -18.15
N HIS A 308 16.24 -35.53 -17.27
CA HIS A 308 15.81 -34.15 -17.35
C HIS A 308 16.64 -33.24 -16.44
N ASN A 309 17.17 -32.14 -16.98
CA ASN A 309 17.98 -31.17 -16.25
C ASN A 309 17.22 -29.90 -15.80
N ALA A 310 15.87 -29.84 -15.90
CA ALA A 310 15.21 -28.53 -15.72
C ALA A 310 15.18 -28.00 -14.27
N TYR A 311 15.54 -28.82 -13.28
CA TYR A 311 15.77 -28.36 -11.90
C TYR A 311 17.26 -28.27 -11.54
N GLY A 312 18.17 -28.50 -12.48
CA GLY A 312 19.58 -28.20 -12.29
C GLY A 312 19.78 -26.69 -12.12
N MET A 313 20.51 -26.28 -11.09
CA MET A 313 20.82 -24.86 -10.81
C MET A 313 22.31 -24.56 -11.06
N PRO A 314 22.83 -24.73 -12.30
CA PRO A 314 24.22 -24.44 -12.58
C PRO A 314 24.48 -22.94 -12.38
N SER A 315 25.54 -22.62 -11.64
CA SER A 315 26.03 -21.25 -11.47
C SER A 315 27.51 -21.23 -11.84
N ALA A 316 27.92 -20.24 -12.63
CA ALA A 316 29.31 -20.03 -13.02
C ALA A 316 29.76 -18.65 -12.51
N TYR A 317 30.94 -18.61 -11.90
CA TYR A 317 31.51 -17.39 -11.35
C TYR A 317 32.90 -17.15 -11.94
N GLN A 318 33.16 -15.92 -12.38
CA GLN A 318 34.48 -15.50 -12.83
C GLN A 318 35.19 -14.79 -11.68
N PHE A 319 36.38 -15.26 -11.34
CA PHE A 319 37.25 -14.63 -10.36
C PHE A 319 38.37 -13.88 -11.10
N ASN A 320 38.63 -12.63 -10.71
CA ASN A 320 39.72 -11.83 -11.26
C ASN A 320 40.76 -11.59 -10.15
N GLY A 321 42.03 -11.89 -10.44
CA GLY A 321 43.14 -11.80 -9.47
C GLY A 321 43.60 -13.17 -8.96
N ASP A 322 44.44 -13.16 -7.93
CA ASP A 322 45.04 -14.37 -7.37
C ASP A 322 44.03 -15.11 -6.47
N LEU A 323 43.45 -16.20 -6.98
CA LEU A 323 42.56 -17.07 -6.21
C LEU A 323 43.38 -18.14 -5.46
N ASN A 324 43.29 -18.15 -4.14
CA ASN A 324 43.82 -19.25 -3.33
C ASN A 324 42.89 -20.47 -3.44
N ILE A 325 43.24 -21.40 -4.32
CA ILE A 325 42.45 -22.61 -4.59
C ILE A 325 42.24 -23.47 -3.33
N ALA A 326 43.29 -23.65 -2.52
CA ALA A 326 43.18 -24.48 -1.30
C ALA A 326 42.20 -23.87 -0.28
N ALA A 327 42.21 -22.55 -0.12
CA ALA A 327 41.24 -21.86 0.75
C ALA A 327 39.80 -21.97 0.19
N PHE A 328 39.66 -21.87 -1.14
CA PHE A 328 38.36 -22.00 -1.81
C PHE A 328 37.77 -23.41 -1.65
N GLU A 329 38.58 -24.46 -1.87
CA GLU A 329 38.16 -25.85 -1.64
C GLU A 329 37.77 -26.10 -0.18
N ASN A 330 38.55 -25.59 0.77
CA ASN A 330 38.24 -25.69 2.19
C ASN A 330 36.92 -24.99 2.55
N ALA A 331 36.60 -23.85 1.93
CA ALA A 331 35.32 -23.18 2.12
C ALA A 331 34.14 -24.05 1.67
N PHE A 332 34.28 -24.75 0.53
CA PHE A 332 33.25 -25.69 0.06
C PHE A 332 33.12 -26.90 1.00
N GLN A 333 34.23 -27.46 1.48
CA GLN A 333 34.19 -28.54 2.47
C GLN A 333 33.49 -28.09 3.76
N TYR A 334 33.74 -26.86 4.21
CA TYR A 334 33.07 -26.29 5.38
C TYR A 334 31.56 -26.13 5.15
N LEU A 335 31.14 -25.67 3.97
CA LEU A 335 29.72 -25.59 3.60
C LEU A 335 29.06 -26.98 3.56
N LEU A 336 29.73 -27.96 2.92
CA LEU A 336 29.28 -29.34 2.91
C LEU A 336 29.16 -29.90 4.33
N GLN A 337 30.05 -29.52 5.26
CA GLN A 337 30.03 -29.91 6.67
C GLN A 337 28.95 -29.18 7.50
N GLY A 338 28.64 -27.92 7.18
CA GLY A 338 27.65 -27.13 7.91
C GLY A 338 26.19 -27.37 7.50
N HIS A 339 25.95 -27.87 6.28
CA HIS A 339 24.60 -28.01 5.74
C HIS A 339 24.23 -29.46 5.41
N GLU A 340 23.38 -30.07 6.24
CA GLU A 340 22.94 -31.47 6.07
C GLU A 340 22.31 -31.77 4.70
N ILE A 341 21.57 -30.81 4.13
CA ILE A 341 20.91 -30.95 2.83
C ILE A 341 21.91 -31.25 1.69
N LEU A 342 23.15 -30.76 1.79
CA LEU A 342 24.19 -30.98 0.78
C LEU A 342 24.81 -32.39 0.86
N ARG A 343 24.51 -33.14 1.92
CA ARG A 343 24.94 -34.53 2.14
C ARG A 343 23.75 -35.49 2.25
N THR A 344 22.57 -35.03 1.87
CA THR A 344 21.33 -35.80 1.98
C THR A 344 21.12 -36.64 0.73
N THR A 345 20.82 -37.91 0.91
CA THR A 345 20.39 -38.82 -0.15
C THR A 345 18.91 -39.15 0.00
N PHE A 346 18.18 -39.23 -1.11
CA PHE A 346 16.76 -39.60 -1.12
C PHE A 346 16.58 -41.05 -1.56
N THR A 347 15.95 -41.87 -0.72
CA THR A 347 15.70 -43.29 -0.99
C THR A 347 14.24 -43.65 -0.74
N LEU A 348 13.75 -44.66 -1.47
CA LEU A 348 12.54 -45.37 -1.08
C LEU A 348 12.89 -46.31 0.07
N ILE A 349 12.10 -46.30 1.14
CA ILE A 349 12.20 -47.21 2.28
C ILE A 349 10.97 -48.09 2.30
#